data_AF-A0A7C5TYP0-F1
#
_entry.id   AF-A0A7C5TYP0-F1
#
_cell.length_a   1.000
_cell.length_b   1.000
_cell.length_c   1.000
_cell.angle_alpha   90.00
_cell.angle_beta   90.00
_cell.angle_gamma   90.00
#
_symmetry.space_group_name_H-M   'P 1'
#
loop_
_entity.id
_entity.type
_entity.pdbx_description
1 polymer ?
#
loop_
_entity_poly.entity_id
_entity_poly.type
_entity_poly.pdbx_seq_one_letter_code
_entity_poly.pdbx_strand_id
1 'polypeptide(L)'
;MSIDVKSLKRVLSLRLLIEGGSGWAFRELIDLVEDLLEERLPVILNSVLEPLDLEASILRDYGCRIYPSDPHCRDLVVVGIYTQRSEKPLLYAVYRLTRGENTFEFKFLKIIDAESHAEISEEY
;
A
#
# COMPACT_ATOMS: atom_id res chain seq x y z
N MET A 1 3.48 16.08 17.12
CA MET A 1 3.91 16.52 15.77
C MET A 1 2.74 16.34 14.83
N SER A 2 2.30 17.40 14.17
CA SER A 2 1.30 17.28 13.09
C SER A 2 2.05 16.82 11.83
N ILE A 3 1.87 15.56 11.43
CA ILE A 3 2.39 15.09 10.14
C ILE A 3 1.60 15.82 9.06
N ASP A 4 2.29 16.54 8.17
CA ASP A 4 1.63 17.14 7.01
C ASP A 4 1.25 16.04 6.01
N VAL A 5 0.01 15.57 6.10
CA VAL A 5 -0.58 14.54 5.23
C VAL A 5 -0.42 14.90 3.75
N LYS A 6 -0.39 16.19 3.40
CA LYS A 6 -0.20 16.63 2.01
C LYS A 6 1.21 16.33 1.51
N SER A 7 2.21 16.55 2.35
CA SER A 7 3.60 16.20 2.05
C SER A 7 3.77 14.68 2.01
N LEU A 8 3.15 13.95 2.95
CA LEU A 8 3.18 12.48 2.97
C LEU A 8 2.55 11.87 1.71
N LYS A 9 1.41 12.41 1.26
CA LYS A 9 0.75 11.98 0.02
C LYS A 9 1.64 12.13 -1.21
N ARG A 10 2.47 13.18 -1.26
CA ARG A 10 3.38 13.40 -2.40
C ARG A 10 4.48 12.36 -2.45
N VAL A 11 5.07 12.02 -1.30
CA VAL A 11 6.17 11.04 -1.25
C VAL A 11 5.70 9.59 -1.37
N LEU A 12 4.47 9.28 -0.95
CA LEU A 12 3.88 7.95 -1.05
C LEU A 12 3.13 7.70 -2.37
N SER A 13 3.02 8.72 -3.23
CA SER A 13 2.30 8.62 -4.50
C SER A 13 3.10 7.78 -5.52
N LEU A 14 3.08 6.46 -5.36
CA LEU A 14 3.65 5.50 -6.30
C LEU A 14 2.59 5.01 -7.29
N ARG A 15 2.97 4.94 -8.57
CA ARG A 15 2.18 4.28 -9.61
C ARG A 15 3.11 3.48 -10.52
N LEU A 16 2.76 2.21 -10.73
CA LEU A 16 3.36 1.32 -11.72
C LEU A 16 2.25 0.88 -12.67
N LEU A 17 2.48 1.03 -13.97
CA LEU A 17 1.57 0.58 -15.01
C LEU A 17 2.39 -0.18 -16.04
N ILE A 18 1.98 -1.41 -16.29
CA ILE A 18 2.59 -2.31 -17.26
C ILE A 18 1.47 -2.83 -18.16
N GLU A 19 1.65 -2.66 -19.46
CA GLU A 19 0.70 -3.06 -20.49
C GLU A 19 1.45 -3.68 -21.66
N GLY A 20 0.92 -4.74 -22.25
CA GLY A 20 1.60 -5.43 -23.34
C GLY A 20 0.73 -6.45 -24.07
N GLY A 21 1.39 -7.28 -24.87
CA GLY A 21 0.73 -8.32 -25.66
C GLY A 21 0.20 -9.46 -24.77
N SER A 22 -0.84 -10.15 -25.24
CA SER A 22 -1.51 -11.26 -24.54
C SER A 22 -0.73 -12.59 -24.53
N GLY A 23 0.60 -12.55 -24.60
CA GLY A 23 1.46 -13.74 -24.62
C GLY A 23 1.83 -14.26 -23.22
N TRP A 24 2.14 -15.56 -23.12
CA TRP A 24 2.57 -16.19 -21.86
C TRP A 24 3.78 -15.51 -21.23
N ALA A 25 4.79 -15.14 -22.03
CA ALA A 25 6.00 -14.48 -21.56
C ALA A 25 5.72 -13.11 -20.92
N PHE A 26 4.68 -12.40 -21.36
CA PHE A 26 4.28 -11.14 -20.74
C PHE A 26 3.56 -11.36 -19.41
N ARG A 27 2.81 -12.46 -19.27
CA ARG A 27 2.20 -12.86 -18.00
C ARG A 27 3.26 -13.19 -16.95
N GLU A 28 4.32 -13.91 -17.34
CA GLU A 28 5.46 -14.17 -16.44
C GLU A 28 6.21 -12.90 -16.04
N LEU A 29 6.33 -11.93 -16.96
CA LEU A 29 6.88 -10.63 -16.61
C LEU A 29 6.01 -9.92 -15.55
N ILE A 30 4.67 -10.01 -15.67
CA ILE A 30 3.75 -9.47 -14.65
C ILE A 30 3.98 -10.16 -13.31
N ASP A 31 4.09 -11.51 -13.28
CA ASP A 31 4.39 -12.27 -12.06
C ASP A 31 5.70 -11.79 -11.39
N LEU A 32 6.77 -11.68 -12.18
CA LEU A 32 8.07 -11.23 -11.68
C LEU A 32 8.03 -9.81 -11.12
N VAL A 33 7.26 -8.92 -11.75
CA VAL A 33 7.12 -7.53 -11.27
C VAL A 33 6.30 -7.48 -9.99
N GLU A 34 5.23 -8.27 -9.88
CA GLU A 34 4.42 -8.38 -8.69
C GLU A 34 5.26 -8.84 -7.49
N ASP A 35 6.03 -9.92 -7.65
CA ASP A 35 6.94 -10.44 -6.62
C ASP A 35 7.99 -9.41 -6.19
N LEU A 36 8.63 -8.76 -7.17
CA LEU A 36 9.64 -7.74 -6.91
C LEU A 36 9.04 -6.53 -6.18
N LEU A 37 7.82 -6.13 -6.55
CA LEU A 37 7.13 -5.04 -5.92
C LEU A 37 6.87 -5.36 -4.45
N GLU A 38 6.35 -6.55 -4.12
CA GLU A 38 6.11 -6.94 -2.73
C GLU A 38 7.40 -6.93 -1.88
N GLU A 39 8.50 -7.44 -2.44
CA GLU A 39 9.80 -7.47 -1.76
C GLU A 39 10.38 -6.05 -1.54
N ARG A 40 10.25 -5.18 -2.54
CA ARG A 40 10.95 -3.88 -2.57
C ARG A 40 10.12 -2.73 -2.06
N LEU A 41 8.79 -2.84 -2.03
CA LEU A 41 7.90 -1.76 -1.58
C LEU A 41 8.26 -1.25 -0.17
N PRO A 42 8.52 -2.09 0.85
CA PRO A 42 8.92 -1.59 2.17
C PRO A 42 10.21 -0.78 2.12
N VAL A 43 11.20 -1.22 1.32
CA VAL A 43 12.48 -0.52 1.18
C VAL A 43 12.28 0.83 0.50
N ILE A 44 11.50 0.88 -0.58
CA ILE A 44 11.17 2.11 -1.30
C ILE A 44 10.48 3.10 -0.35
N LEU A 45 9.45 2.64 0.38
CA LEU A 45 8.69 3.51 1.27
C LEU A 45 9.53 3.99 2.46
N ASN A 46 10.32 3.12 3.09
CA ASN A 46 11.20 3.53 4.19
C ASN A 46 12.25 4.54 3.73
N SER A 47 12.79 4.43 2.52
CA SER A 47 13.78 5.40 2.00
C SER A 47 13.23 6.84 1.89
N VAL A 48 11.92 6.99 1.70
CA VAL A 48 11.27 8.32 1.61
C VAL A 48 10.67 8.77 2.94
N LEU A 49 10.43 7.85 3.88
CA LEU A 49 9.84 8.12 5.19
C LEU A 49 10.88 8.33 6.29
N GLU A 50 12.07 7.76 6.16
CA GLU A 50 13.17 7.90 7.13
C GLU A 50 13.54 9.37 7.42
N PRO A 51 13.61 10.29 6.43
CA PRO A 51 13.85 11.71 6.71
C PRO A 51 12.74 12.41 7.51
N LEU A 52 11.59 11.75 7.69
CA LEU A 52 10.44 12.24 8.45
C LEU A 52 10.32 11.55 9.83
N ASP A 53 11.32 10.76 10.23
CA ASP A 53 11.30 9.90 11.43
C ASP A 53 10.12 8.90 11.45
N LEU A 54 9.73 8.43 10.25
CA LEU A 54 8.64 7.48 10.04
C LEU A 54 9.15 6.17 9.43
N GLU A 55 8.44 5.09 9.73
CA GLU A 55 8.71 3.75 9.19
C GLU A 55 7.46 3.15 8.55
N ALA A 56 7.64 2.35 7.52
CA ALA A 56 6.59 1.66 6.79
C ALA A 56 6.73 0.14 6.89
N SER A 57 5.60 -0.53 7.11
CA SER A 57 5.49 -2.00 7.07
C SER A 57 4.21 -2.43 6.35
N ILE A 58 4.30 -3.48 5.54
CA ILE A 58 3.13 -4.03 4.83
C ILE A 58 2.30 -4.84 5.82
N LEU A 59 1.01 -4.52 5.88
CA LEU A 59 0.01 -5.22 6.68
C LEU A 59 -0.75 -6.22 5.82
N ARG A 60 -0.32 -7.48 5.88
CA ARG A 60 -0.97 -8.58 5.14
C ARG A 60 -2.40 -8.78 5.61
N ASP A 61 -3.31 -9.03 4.66
CA ASP A 61 -4.74 -9.28 4.90
C ASP A 61 -5.53 -8.11 5.56
N TYR A 62 -4.96 -6.90 5.61
CA TYR A 62 -5.65 -5.73 6.16
C TYR A 62 -6.60 -5.05 5.16
N GLY A 63 -6.48 -5.31 3.87
CA GLY A 63 -7.32 -4.68 2.83
C GLY A 63 -8.81 -4.81 3.12
N CYS A 64 -9.28 -6.02 3.40
CA CYS A 64 -10.68 -6.31 3.75
C CYS A 64 -11.08 -5.89 5.17
N ARG A 65 -10.13 -5.64 6.07
CA ARG A 65 -10.41 -5.08 7.39
C ARG A 65 -10.71 -3.59 7.31
N ILE A 66 -9.94 -2.87 6.48
CA ILE A 66 -10.11 -1.43 6.30
C ILE A 66 -11.25 -1.12 5.31
N TYR A 67 -11.49 -1.99 4.33
CA TYR A 67 -12.56 -1.87 3.33
C TYR A 67 -13.44 -3.13 3.26
N PRO A 68 -14.23 -3.43 4.30
CA PRO A 68 -15.07 -4.64 4.30
C PRO A 68 -16.16 -4.62 3.22
N SER A 69 -16.58 -3.43 2.78
CA SER A 69 -17.61 -3.26 1.75
C SER A 69 -17.05 -3.19 0.31
N ASP A 70 -15.72 -3.16 0.13
CA ASP A 70 -15.13 -3.16 -1.21
C ASP A 70 -15.04 -4.61 -1.72
N PRO A 71 -15.72 -4.98 -2.83
CA PRO A 71 -15.67 -6.34 -3.35
C PRO A 71 -14.25 -6.75 -3.82
N HIS A 72 -13.37 -5.78 -4.04
CA HIS A 72 -11.98 -5.95 -4.43
C HIS A 72 -11.02 -5.65 -3.27
N CYS A 73 -11.46 -5.81 -2.02
CA CYS A 73 -10.63 -5.51 -0.86
C CYS A 73 -9.35 -6.36 -0.75
N ARG A 74 -9.31 -7.54 -1.39
CA ARG A 74 -8.12 -8.40 -1.48
C ARG A 74 -7.05 -7.84 -2.40
N ASP A 75 -7.45 -6.99 -3.33
CA ASP A 75 -6.59 -6.31 -4.29
C ASP A 75 -5.94 -5.06 -3.66
N LEU A 76 -6.13 -4.84 -2.36
CA LEU A 76 -5.59 -3.69 -1.63
C LEU A 76 -4.34 -4.09 -0.85
N VAL A 77 -3.26 -3.37 -1.11
CA VAL A 77 -2.03 -3.43 -0.32
C VAL A 77 -2.08 -2.32 0.71
N VAL A 78 -2.12 -2.70 1.98
CA VAL A 78 -2.16 -1.76 3.10
C VAL A 78 -0.76 -1.68 3.71
N VAL A 79 -0.26 -0.46 3.85
CA VAL A 79 1.00 -0.17 4.52
C VAL A 79 0.72 0.63 5.77
N GLY A 80 1.10 0.08 6.93
CA GLY A 80 1.10 0.81 8.19
C GLY A 80 2.29 1.76 8.24
N ILE A 81 2.06 2.99 8.68
CA ILE A 81 3.08 4.02 8.87
C ILE A 81 3.18 4.32 10.36
N TYR A 82 4.38 4.19 10.89
CA TYR A 82 4.69 4.23 12.32
C TYR A 82 5.65 5.37 12.61
N THR A 83 5.66 5.86 13.84
CA THR A 83 6.85 6.52 14.37
C THR A 83 7.83 5.43 14.80
N GLN A 84 9.13 5.72 14.77
CA GLN A 84 10.18 4.77 15.21
C GLN A 84 10.03 4.25 16.66
N ARG A 85 9.13 4.84 17.46
CA ARG A 85 8.91 4.50 18.87
C ARG A 85 7.54 3.90 19.15
N SER A 86 6.69 3.74 18.13
CA SER A 86 5.32 3.27 18.29
C SER A 86 5.13 1.91 17.63
N GLU A 87 4.54 0.97 18.37
CA GLU A 87 4.08 -0.32 17.82
C GLU A 87 2.72 -0.20 17.11
N LYS A 88 2.03 0.93 17.31
CA LYS A 88 0.75 1.21 16.65
C LYS A 88 0.97 2.09 15.41
N PRO A 89 0.35 1.76 14.27
CA PRO A 89 0.40 2.61 13.10
C PRO A 89 -0.31 3.93 13.40
N LEU A 90 0.28 5.04 12.98
CA LEU A 90 -0.36 6.35 12.99
C LEU A 90 -1.29 6.52 11.79
N LEU A 91 -0.86 6.02 10.63
CA LEU A 91 -1.56 6.18 9.38
C LEU A 91 -1.49 4.87 8.59
N TYR A 92 -2.48 4.65 7.73
CA TYR A 92 -2.46 3.60 6.71
C TYR A 92 -2.35 4.24 5.33
N ALA A 93 -1.32 3.88 4.58
CA ALA A 93 -1.27 4.14 3.14
C ALA A 93 -1.88 2.93 2.40
N VAL A 94 -2.84 3.21 1.53
CA VAL A 94 -3.56 2.16 0.80
C VAL A 94 -3.23 2.28 -0.68
N TYR A 95 -2.79 1.16 -1.24
CA TYR A 95 -2.55 0.97 -2.66
C TYR A 95 -3.52 -0.06 -3.21
N ARG A 96 -3.81 0.04 -4.51
CA ARG A 96 -4.55 -0.99 -5.25
C ARG A 96 -3.63 -1.64 -6.25
N LEU A 97 -3.61 -2.96 -6.21
CA LEU A 97 -2.97 -3.83 -7.18
C LEU A 97 -4.08 -4.41 -8.06
N THR A 98 -4.03 -4.19 -9.36
CA THR A 98 -5.01 -4.74 -10.30
C THR A 98 -4.26 -5.49 -11.38
N ARG A 99 -4.62 -6.77 -11.54
CA ARG A 99 -4.00 -7.66 -12.50
C ARG A 99 -5.03 -8.11 -13.54
N GLY A 100 -4.73 -7.85 -14.80
CA GLY A 100 -5.44 -8.37 -15.96
C GLY A 100 -4.64 -9.43 -16.69
N GLU A 101 -5.14 -9.89 -17.84
CA GLU A 101 -4.45 -10.92 -18.65
C GLU A 101 -3.13 -10.43 -19.26
N ASN A 102 -3.02 -9.12 -19.49
CA ASN A 102 -1.90 -8.45 -20.15
C ASN A 102 -1.67 -7.04 -19.59
N THR A 103 -2.21 -6.78 -18.40
CA THR A 103 -2.09 -5.49 -17.71
C THR A 103 -1.79 -5.73 -16.24
N PHE A 104 -0.97 -4.85 -15.68
CA PHE A 104 -0.70 -4.78 -14.26
C PHE A 104 -0.67 -3.31 -13.86
N GLU A 105 -1.51 -2.95 -12.89
CA GLU A 105 -1.52 -1.62 -12.30
C GLU A 105 -1.34 -1.72 -10.80
N PHE A 106 -0.33 -1.03 -10.27
CA PHE A 106 -0.21 -0.76 -8.85
C PHE A 106 -0.28 0.74 -8.64
N LYS A 107 -1.21 1.22 -7.81
CA LYS A 107 -1.37 2.66 -7.58
C LYS A 107 -1.72 3.01 -6.15
N PHE A 108 -1.15 4.11 -5.69
CA PHE A 108 -1.57 4.77 -4.46
C PHE A 108 -3.03 5.25 -4.58
N LEU A 109 -3.87 4.88 -3.61
CA LEU A 109 -5.25 5.36 -3.52
C LEU A 109 -5.35 6.55 -2.58
N LYS A 110 -5.01 6.35 -1.30
CA LYS A 110 -5.14 7.37 -0.25
C LYS A 110 -4.38 7.00 1.02
N ILE A 111 -4.27 7.98 1.91
CA ILE A 111 -3.89 7.81 3.31
C ILE A 111 -5.15 7.84 4.16
N ILE A 112 -5.13 7.07 5.24
CA ILE A 112 -6.19 6.92 6.21
C ILE A 112 -5.58 7.12 7.59
N ASP A 113 -6.27 7.84 8.46
CA ASP A 113 -5.87 7.97 9.86
C ASP A 113 -6.18 6.68 10.62
N ALA A 114 -5.20 6.16 11.37
CA ALA A 114 -5.37 4.93 12.11
C ALA A 114 -6.33 5.10 13.30
N GLU A 115 -6.39 6.28 13.93
CA GLU A 115 -7.31 6.55 15.03
C GLU A 115 -8.77 6.50 14.57
N SER A 116 -9.04 7.01 13.36
CA SER A 116 -10.37 6.99 12.76
C SER A 116 -10.87 5.59 12.37
N HIS A 117 -9.99 4.59 12.34
CA HIS A 117 -10.34 3.20 12.06
C HIS A 117 -10.27 2.28 13.28
N ALA A 118 -9.66 2.71 14.40
CA ALA A 118 -9.62 1.94 15.64
C ALA A 118 -11.03 1.71 16.21
N GLU A 119 -11.95 2.66 16.00
CA GLU A 119 -13.36 2.55 16.41
C GLU A 119 -14.14 1.44 15.67
N ILE A 120 -13.62 0.92 14.55
CA ILE A 120 -14.31 -0.12 13.75
C ILE A 120 -13.87 -1.54 14.17
N SER A 121 -12.71 -1.67 14.83
CA SER A 121 -12.14 -2.98 15.20
C SER A 121 -12.51 -3.47 16.61
N GLU A 122 -13.12 -2.64 17.46
CA GLU A 122 -13.54 -3.05 18.82
C GLU A 122 -14.99 -3.58 18.89
N GLU A 123 -15.73 -3.59 17.77
CA GLU A 123 -17.12 -4.07 17.71
C GLU A 123 -17.29 -5.51 17.18
N TYR A 124 -16.22 -6.29 17.02
CA TYR A 124 -16.30 -7.71 16.60
C TYR A 124 -15.48 -8.67 17.47
#